data_AF-A0A946CEW2-F1
#
_entry.id   AF-A0A946CEW2-F1
#
_cell.length_a   1.000
_cell.length_b   1.000
_cell.length_c   1.000
_cell.angle_alpha   90.00
_cell.angle_beta   90.00
_cell.angle_gamma   90.00
#
_symmetry.space_group_name_H-M   'P 1'
#
loop_
_entity.id
_entity.type
_entity.pdbx_description
1 polymer ?
#
loop_
_entity_poly.entity_id
_entity_poly.type
_entity_poly.pdbx_seq_one_letter_code
_entity_poly.pdbx_strand_id
1 'polypeptide(L)'
;MMTKLTLFPALLIASSPLLWAAGPKVKITLPDFTKGDSIPAGATHDWNLGSTGARGWMFSEKMETSTARQIAITKISPNSPADGPLKVGDVILGVGGKKFSYDPRTEFGKALTVAEEKSGLLKVLRWRDGKSETVSLKLTVLG
;
A
#
# COMPACT_ATOMS: atom_id res chain seq x y z
N MET A 1 24.28 -77.34 16.02
CA MET A 1 22.80 -77.40 16.01
C MET A 1 22.29 -76.16 16.74
N MET A 2 21.27 -75.49 16.19
CA MET A 2 20.61 -74.24 16.63
C MET A 2 21.08 -72.91 16.00
N THR A 3 20.43 -72.66 14.87
CA THR A 3 20.15 -71.43 14.10
C THR A 3 19.61 -70.28 14.95
N LYS A 4 20.05 -69.02 14.74
CA LYS A 4 19.26 -67.76 14.89
C LYS A 4 19.91 -66.64 14.03
N LEU A 5 19.42 -66.40 12.81
CA LEU A 5 18.39 -65.42 12.43
C LEU A 5 18.85 -63.95 12.57
N THR A 6 19.38 -63.43 11.48
CA THR A 6 19.73 -62.02 11.22
C THR A 6 18.46 -61.17 11.11
N LEU A 7 18.33 -60.13 11.94
CA LEU A 7 17.27 -59.11 11.80
C LEU A 7 17.89 -57.79 11.32
N PHE A 8 17.49 -57.35 10.13
CA PHE A 8 17.74 -56.00 9.60
C PHE A 8 16.81 -54.99 10.29
N PRO A 9 17.29 -53.83 10.74
CA PRO A 9 16.40 -52.75 11.17
C PRO A 9 15.85 -52.02 9.94
N ALA A 10 14.52 -52.01 9.79
CA ALA A 10 13.80 -51.24 8.79
C ALA A 10 13.80 -49.75 9.17
N LEU A 11 14.28 -48.91 8.26
CA LEU A 11 14.31 -47.45 8.35
C LEU A 11 12.91 -46.88 8.09
N LEU A 12 12.21 -46.45 9.15
CA LEU A 12 10.94 -45.73 9.05
C LEU A 12 11.21 -44.22 8.83
N ILE A 13 11.11 -43.77 7.58
CA ILE A 13 11.12 -42.35 7.23
C ILE A 13 9.73 -41.78 7.52
N ALA A 14 9.58 -41.09 8.66
CA ALA A 14 8.37 -40.36 8.98
C ALA A 14 8.34 -39.04 8.17
N SER A 15 7.60 -39.03 7.06
CA SER A 15 7.28 -37.83 6.31
C SER A 15 6.33 -36.94 7.12
N SER A 16 6.86 -35.90 7.75
CA SER A 16 6.05 -34.89 8.43
C SER A 16 5.40 -33.97 7.39
N PRO A 17 4.06 -33.84 7.34
CA PRO A 17 3.44 -32.84 6.50
C PRO A 17 3.77 -31.45 7.08
N LEU A 18 4.43 -30.62 6.27
CA LEU A 18 4.53 -29.18 6.50
C LEU A 18 3.11 -28.61 6.53
N LEU A 19 2.53 -28.49 7.72
CA LEU A 19 1.34 -27.71 7.95
C LEU A 19 1.70 -26.25 7.70
N TRP A 20 1.33 -25.75 6.54
CA TRP A 20 1.38 -24.32 6.24
C TRP A 20 0.29 -23.63 7.08
N ALA A 21 0.65 -23.26 8.31
CA ALA A 21 -0.21 -22.46 9.15
C ALA A 21 -0.42 -21.10 8.45
N ALA A 22 -1.63 -20.86 7.96
CA ALA A 22 -2.04 -19.53 7.55
C ALA A 22 -1.89 -18.61 8.77
N GLY A 23 -0.99 -17.62 8.67
CA GLY A 23 -0.72 -16.66 9.74
C GLY A 23 -2.00 -15.97 10.24
N PRO A 24 -2.01 -15.48 11.48
CA PRO A 24 -3.20 -14.88 12.08
C PRO A 24 -3.75 -13.76 11.19
N LYS A 25 -5.06 -13.80 10.91
CA LYS A 25 -5.77 -12.74 10.19
C LYS A 25 -5.77 -11.49 11.07
N VAL A 26 -4.85 -10.56 10.80
CA VAL A 26 -4.82 -9.27 11.49
C VAL A 26 -6.10 -8.50 11.14
N LYS A 27 -6.96 -8.29 12.12
CA LYS A 27 -8.11 -7.39 11.97
C LYS A 27 -7.56 -5.97 11.96
N ILE A 28 -7.35 -5.42 10.77
CA ILE A 28 -6.84 -4.07 10.62
C ILE A 28 -7.97 -3.10 10.97
N THR A 29 -7.74 -2.23 11.95
CA THR A 29 -8.61 -1.07 12.23
C THR A 29 -8.27 0.05 11.25
N LEU A 30 -9.26 0.84 10.84
CA LEU A 30 -9.05 1.99 9.95
C LEU A 30 -8.10 3.01 10.63
N PRO A 31 -6.86 3.18 10.15
CA PRO A 31 -5.90 4.07 10.77
C PRO A 31 -6.15 5.53 10.39
N ASP A 32 -5.82 6.43 11.31
CA ASP A 32 -5.77 7.87 11.10
C ASP A 32 -4.31 8.35 11.24
N PHE A 33 -3.59 8.40 10.12
CA PHE A 33 -2.19 8.79 10.08
C PHE A 33 -1.97 10.24 10.54
N THR A 34 -3.00 11.08 10.48
CA THR A 34 -2.92 12.48 10.97
C THR A 34 -2.89 12.58 12.49
N LYS A 35 -3.23 11.50 13.19
CA LYS A 35 -3.16 11.38 14.65
C LYS A 35 -1.96 10.56 15.14
N GLY A 36 -1.08 10.16 14.22
CA GLY A 36 0.12 9.38 14.54
C GLY A 36 -0.08 7.87 14.48
N ASP A 37 -1.22 7.38 13.98
CA ASP A 37 -1.35 5.95 13.67
C ASP A 37 -0.30 5.54 12.64
N SER A 38 0.18 4.30 12.73
CA SER A 38 1.16 3.75 11.79
C SER A 38 0.52 2.72 10.86
N ILE A 39 1.18 2.45 9.74
CA ILE A 39 0.77 1.35 8.87
C ILE A 39 0.84 0.05 9.69
N PRO A 40 -0.25 -0.75 9.75
CA PRO A 40 -0.30 -1.96 10.57
C PRO A 40 0.83 -2.94 10.24
N ALA A 41 1.40 -3.56 11.28
CA ALA A 41 2.42 -4.58 11.11
C ALA A 41 1.88 -5.75 10.28
N GLY A 42 2.59 -6.12 9.22
CA GLY A 42 2.17 -7.16 8.27
C GLY A 42 1.35 -6.65 7.08
N ALA A 43 1.03 -5.36 7.02
CA ALA A 43 0.41 -4.77 5.84
C ALA A 43 1.45 -4.59 4.73
N THR A 44 1.59 -5.59 3.87
CA THR A 44 2.62 -5.64 2.82
C THR A 44 2.17 -5.06 1.48
N HIS A 45 0.87 -4.86 1.30
CA HIS A 45 0.30 -4.40 0.04
C HIS A 45 0.13 -2.88 0.03
N ASP A 46 0.95 -2.20 -0.76
CA ASP A 46 0.77 -0.80 -1.13
C ASP A 46 0.43 -0.67 -2.62
N TRP A 47 -0.12 0.48 -2.99
CA TRP A 47 -0.64 0.74 -4.33
C TRP A 47 0.26 1.71 -5.08
N ASN A 48 0.40 1.49 -6.39
CA ASN A 48 1.05 2.45 -7.27
C ASN A 48 0.11 3.65 -7.50
N LEU A 49 0.62 4.87 -7.36
CA LEU A 49 -0.15 6.11 -7.56
C LEU A 49 0.01 6.64 -8.99
N GLY A 50 -0.18 5.74 -9.96
CA GLY A 50 -0.15 6.05 -11.40
C GLY A 50 1.19 6.60 -11.88
N SER A 51 1.14 7.59 -12.77
CA SER A 51 2.30 8.24 -13.40
C SER A 51 3.06 9.19 -12.45
N THR A 52 2.62 9.33 -11.19
CA THR A 52 3.30 10.20 -10.21
C THR A 52 4.65 9.65 -9.77
N GLY A 53 4.88 8.35 -9.90
CA GLY A 53 6.08 7.65 -9.41
C GLY A 53 6.12 7.42 -7.89
N ALA A 54 5.04 7.77 -7.18
CA ALA A 54 4.85 7.44 -5.76
C ALA A 54 4.10 6.13 -5.57
N ARG A 55 4.37 5.46 -4.45
CA ARG A 55 3.54 4.38 -3.91
C ARG A 55 2.94 4.82 -2.60
N GLY A 56 1.75 4.32 -2.31
CA GLY A 56 1.02 4.65 -1.11
C GLY A 56 0.27 3.47 -0.54
N TRP A 57 0.33 3.34 0.78
CA TRP A 57 -0.52 2.42 1.52
C TRP A 57 -1.84 3.10 1.86
N MET A 58 -2.94 2.39 1.71
CA MET A 58 -4.24 2.83 2.20
C MET A 58 -4.96 1.63 2.79
N PHE A 59 -5.85 1.91 3.73
CA PHE A 59 -6.63 0.85 4.35
C PHE A 59 -7.39 0.04 3.30
N SER A 60 -7.33 -1.27 3.41
CA SER A 60 -8.17 -2.15 2.61
C SER A 60 -8.71 -3.26 3.49
N GLU A 61 -10.00 -3.53 3.33
CA GLU A 61 -10.64 -4.68 3.94
C GLU A 61 -11.00 -5.65 2.83
N LYS A 62 -10.45 -6.87 2.85
CA LYS A 62 -10.67 -7.87 1.81
C LYS A 62 -10.39 -7.34 0.38
N MET A 63 -9.32 -6.57 0.22
CA MET A 63 -8.92 -5.90 -1.03
C MET A 63 -9.83 -4.75 -1.50
N GLU A 64 -10.82 -4.35 -0.70
CA GLU A 64 -11.71 -3.23 -0.97
C GLU A 64 -11.22 -1.96 -0.27
N THR A 65 -11.12 -0.85 -1.01
CA THR A 65 -10.57 0.43 -0.53
C THR A 65 -11.62 1.52 -0.34
N SER A 66 -12.91 1.22 -0.55
CA SER A 66 -14.02 2.17 -0.41
C SER A 66 -14.15 2.85 0.96
N THR A 67 -13.60 2.27 2.03
CA THR A 67 -13.62 2.84 3.38
C THR A 67 -12.37 3.66 3.72
N ALA A 68 -11.31 3.57 2.91
CA ALA A 68 -10.11 4.37 3.10
C ALA A 68 -10.38 5.85 2.84
N ARG A 69 -9.77 6.73 3.62
CA ARG A 69 -9.83 8.20 3.43
C ARG A 69 -8.45 8.85 3.42
N GLN A 70 -7.40 8.06 3.52
CA GLN A 70 -6.02 8.52 3.61
C GLN A 70 -5.12 7.56 2.84
N ILE A 71 -4.08 8.11 2.23
CA ILE A 71 -3.01 7.35 1.57
C ILE A 71 -1.69 7.76 2.20
N ALA A 72 -1.03 6.85 2.92
CA ALA A 72 0.30 7.08 3.48
C ALA A 72 1.37 6.77 2.42
N ILE A 73 2.25 7.73 2.12
CA ILE A 73 3.31 7.56 1.12
C ILE A 73 4.40 6.63 1.67
N THR A 74 4.60 5.51 0.97
CA THR A 74 5.54 4.44 1.34
C THR A 74 6.84 4.52 0.55
N LYS A 75 6.78 4.98 -0.70
CA LYS A 75 7.93 5.07 -1.60
C LYS A 75 7.76 6.17 -2.63
N ILE A 76 8.86 6.78 -3.02
CA ILE A 76 8.92 7.72 -4.14
C ILE A 76 10.08 7.32 -5.04
N SER A 77 9.83 7.30 -6.34
CA SER A 77 10.87 7.04 -7.34
C SER A 77 11.67 8.31 -7.60
N PRO A 78 13.01 8.24 -7.65
CA PRO A 78 13.83 9.41 -7.99
C PRO A 78 13.47 9.97 -9.37
N ASN A 79 13.58 11.29 -9.53
CA ASN A 79 13.26 12.01 -10.78
C ASN A 79 11.82 11.81 -11.28
N SER A 80 10.90 11.42 -10.41
CA SER A 80 9.48 11.28 -10.74
C SER A 80 8.71 12.57 -10.42
N PRO A 81 7.47 12.74 -10.91
CA PRO A 81 6.62 13.89 -10.55
C PRO A 81 6.39 14.09 -9.04
N ALA A 82 6.48 13.01 -8.26
CA ALA A 82 6.37 13.06 -6.80
C ALA A 82 7.68 13.41 -6.09
N ASP A 83 8.83 13.31 -6.78
CA ASP A 83 10.15 13.59 -6.20
C ASP A 83 10.35 15.09 -5.96
N GLY A 84 10.53 15.45 -4.69
CA GLY A 84 10.56 16.84 -4.22
C GLY A 84 9.26 17.27 -3.53
N PRO A 85 8.11 17.34 -4.22
CA PRO A 85 6.84 17.76 -3.61
C PRO A 85 6.35 16.85 -2.49
N LEU A 86 6.56 15.54 -2.62
CA LEU A 86 6.17 14.53 -1.64
C LEU A 86 7.39 13.89 -0.97
N LYS A 87 7.16 13.29 0.20
CA LYS A 87 8.13 12.52 0.97
C LYS A 87 7.48 11.27 1.56
N VAL A 88 8.28 10.23 1.81
CA VAL A 88 7.84 9.06 2.59
C VAL A 88 7.39 9.53 3.97
N GLY A 89 6.24 9.04 4.43
CA GLY A 89 5.57 9.48 5.65
C GLY A 89 4.53 10.59 5.46
N ASP A 90 4.50 11.23 4.29
CA ASP A 90 3.37 12.12 3.95
C ASP A 90 2.06 11.34 3.89
N VAL A 91 0.97 12.04 4.22
CA VAL A 91 -0.37 11.47 4.12
C VAL A 91 -1.17 12.29 3.11
N ILE A 92 -1.63 11.65 2.04
CA ILE A 92 -2.57 12.27 1.10
C ILE A 92 -3.98 12.11 1.65
N LEU A 93 -4.64 13.23 1.91
CA LEU A 93 -6.01 13.31 2.41
C LEU A 93 -7.04 13.53 1.29
N GLY A 94 -6.57 13.81 0.08
CA GLY A 94 -7.42 14.12 -1.05
C GLY A 94 -6.67 14.56 -2.30
N VAL A 95 -7.41 14.77 -3.37
CA VAL A 95 -6.90 15.05 -4.71
C VAL A 95 -7.84 15.98 -5.46
N GLY A 96 -7.33 16.73 -6.44
CA GLY A 96 -8.14 17.62 -7.27
C GLY A 96 -8.78 18.77 -6.48
N GLY A 97 -8.16 19.18 -5.38
CA GLY A 97 -8.64 20.29 -4.53
C GLY A 97 -9.71 19.91 -3.50
N LYS A 98 -10.02 18.62 -3.32
CA LYS A 98 -10.98 18.12 -2.33
C LYS A 98 -10.41 16.97 -1.52
N LYS A 99 -10.93 16.77 -0.30
CA LYS A 99 -10.68 15.55 0.48
C LYS A 99 -11.32 14.35 -0.21
N PHE A 100 -10.76 13.15 -0.02
CA PHE A 100 -11.42 11.92 -0.46
C PHE A 100 -12.78 11.78 0.22
N SER A 101 -13.82 11.52 -0.55
CA SER A 101 -15.18 11.29 -0.05
C SER A 101 -15.58 9.81 -0.14
N TYR A 102 -14.98 9.05 -1.05
CA TYR A 102 -15.14 7.61 -1.20
C TYR A 102 -13.77 6.92 -1.43
N ASP A 103 -13.75 5.88 -2.26
CA ASP A 103 -12.56 5.12 -2.65
C ASP A 103 -11.42 6.02 -3.18
N PRO A 104 -10.28 6.11 -2.46
CA PRO A 104 -9.17 6.94 -2.86
C PRO A 104 -8.51 6.53 -4.18
N ARG A 105 -8.49 5.23 -4.54
CA ARG A 105 -7.89 4.77 -5.81
C ARG A 105 -8.69 5.30 -7.00
N THR A 106 -10.00 5.24 -6.89
CA THR A 106 -10.90 5.71 -7.95
C THR A 106 -10.84 7.23 -8.07
N GLU A 107 -10.87 7.97 -6.96
CA GLU A 107 -10.74 9.42 -6.98
C GLU A 107 -9.39 9.89 -7.50
N PHE A 108 -8.31 9.26 -7.04
CA PHE A 108 -6.96 9.56 -7.49
C PHE A 108 -6.79 9.28 -8.98
N GLY A 109 -7.26 8.13 -9.46
CA GLY A 109 -7.22 7.78 -10.88
C GLY A 109 -7.98 8.78 -11.75
N LYS A 110 -9.20 9.18 -11.36
CA LYS A 110 -9.96 10.20 -12.10
C LYS A 110 -9.24 11.55 -12.15
N ALA A 111 -8.67 11.99 -11.03
CA ALA A 111 -7.95 13.24 -10.98
C ALA A 111 -6.64 13.19 -11.78
N LEU A 112 -5.98 12.03 -11.80
CA LEU A 112 -4.81 11.77 -12.64
C LEU A 112 -5.16 11.94 -14.11
N THR A 113 -6.21 11.26 -14.59
CA THR A 113 -6.69 11.38 -15.99
C THR A 113 -6.98 12.82 -16.36
N VAL A 114 -7.72 13.56 -15.52
CA VAL A 114 -8.03 14.98 -15.77
C VAL A 114 -6.76 15.85 -15.83
N ALA A 115 -5.76 15.55 -14.99
CA ALA A 115 -4.49 16.27 -15.02
C ALA A 115 -3.73 15.97 -16.32
N GLU A 116 -3.64 14.70 -16.72
CA GLU A 116 -2.95 14.25 -17.94
C GLU A 116 -3.63 14.73 -19.22
N GLU A 117 -4.95 14.91 -19.25
CA GLU A 117 -5.67 15.45 -20.42
C GLU A 117 -5.46 16.97 -20.60
N LYS A 118 -5.34 17.74 -19.51
CA LYS A 118 -5.51 19.20 -19.56
C LYS A 118 -4.28 20.00 -19.17
N SER A 119 -3.85 19.86 -17.92
CA SER A 119 -2.94 20.83 -17.29
C SER A 119 -1.56 20.28 -16.97
N GLY A 120 -1.43 18.95 -16.90
CA GLY A 120 -0.28 18.27 -16.32
C GLY A 120 -0.12 18.56 -14.83
N LEU A 121 -1.10 19.16 -14.13
CA LEU A 121 -0.97 19.52 -12.71
C LEU A 121 -1.96 18.72 -11.87
N LEU A 122 -1.46 17.68 -11.20
CA LEU A 122 -2.23 16.94 -10.22
C LEU A 122 -2.08 17.58 -8.84
N LYS A 123 -3.14 18.22 -8.35
CA LYS A 123 -3.19 18.80 -7.01
C LYS A 123 -3.53 17.72 -5.98
N VAL A 124 -2.67 17.52 -4.98
CA VAL A 124 -2.89 16.59 -3.86
C VAL A 124 -2.92 17.36 -2.54
N LEU A 125 -3.86 17.00 -1.66
CA LEU A 125 -3.94 17.56 -0.31
C LEU A 125 -3.04 16.72 0.61
N ARG A 126 -1.82 17.21 0.86
CA ARG A 126 -0.79 16.54 1.65
C ARG A 126 -0.84 17.00 3.10
N TRP A 127 -0.87 16.07 4.03
CA TRP A 127 -0.59 16.29 5.44
C TRP A 127 0.84 15.86 5.78
N ARG A 128 1.55 16.70 6.54
CA ARG A 128 2.90 16.46 7.06
C ARG A 128 3.05 17.25 8.36
N ASP A 129 3.53 16.60 9.43
CA ASP A 129 3.87 17.23 10.72
C ASP A 129 2.75 18.14 11.27
N GLY A 130 1.50 17.66 11.24
CA GLY A 130 0.35 18.40 11.75
C GLY A 130 -0.23 19.47 10.81
N LYS A 131 0.35 19.67 9.61
CA LYS A 131 -0.11 20.69 8.65
C LYS A 131 -0.61 20.05 7.37
N SER A 132 -1.76 20.54 6.89
CA SER A 132 -2.32 20.18 5.58
C SER A 132 -2.11 21.29 4.57
N GLU A 133 -1.50 20.95 3.45
CA GLU A 133 -1.23 21.88 2.35
C GLU A 133 -1.54 21.21 1.01
N THR A 134 -1.96 22.01 0.02
CA THR A 134 -2.10 21.50 -1.35
C THR A 134 -0.76 21.62 -2.06
N VAL A 135 -0.26 20.51 -2.58
CA VAL A 135 0.93 20.49 -3.44
C VAL A 135 0.55 20.02 -4.85
N SER A 136 1.24 20.54 -5.86
CA SER A 136 0.98 20.19 -7.26
C SER A 136 2.09 19.29 -7.79
N LEU A 137 1.72 18.15 -8.35
CA LEU A 137 2.62 17.22 -9.04
C LEU A 137 2.55 17.50 -10.53
N LYS A 138 3.71 17.70 -11.16
CA LYS A 138 3.79 17.98 -12.59
C LYS A 138 3.91 16.69 -13.39
N LEU A 139 2.83 16.34 -14.09
CA LEU A 139 2.69 15.19 -14.96
C LEU A 139 2.89 15.57 -16.42
N THR A 140 3.19 14.57 -17.24
CA THR A 140 3.16 14.70 -18.70
C THR A 140 1.71 14.81 -19.18
N VAL A 141 1.44 15.77 -20.06
CA VAL A 141 0.12 15.89 -20.73
C VAL A 141 0.08 14.91 -21.89
N LEU A 142 -0.97 14.10 -21.96
CA LEU A 142 -1.15 13.05 -22.97
C LEU A 142 -2.12 13.46 -24.09
N GLY A 143 -3.04 14.39 -23.81
CA GLY A 143 -4.05 14.86 -24.77
C GLY A 143 -5.35 14.08 -24.67
#